data_AF-A0A7U9XQR1-F1
#
_entry.id   AF-A0A7U9XQR1-F1
#
_cell.length_a   1.000
_cell.length_b   1.000
_cell.length_c   1.000
_cell.angle_alpha   90.00
_cell.angle_beta   90.00
_cell.angle_gamma   90.00
#
_symmetry.space_group_name_H-M   'P 1'
#
loop_
_entity.id
_entity.type
_entity.pdbx_description
1 polymer ?
#
loop_
_entity_poly.entity_id
_entity_poly.type
_entity_poly.pdbx_seq_one_letter_code
_entity_poly.pdbx_strand_id
1 'polypeptide(L)'
;MESINLFDAKNILERPQKIIFAECSLEYLEKHYNDTRQILDYSGIIFRNKELAKQFNKLPEIKEDDLVHMDNVAVIMFRDLGSGNNSLHIRSSQIREINGSILVDHVTNYRRWMSLRILRALGYYDYKDFTGNEIIFDRFSGNGSIQISKSRIDITDNRLQLGYIDVMRSLDIGLYGNGGLVEVGEYTTFVGGSIHVTTNGKVSIGSYCMFSHDFLVSQPDQHSIFDLKTHKRLNTGKNVAIGNHVWIGRYAKLGGG
;
A
#
# COMPACT_ATOMS: atom_id res chain seq x y z
N MET A 1 19.09 -7.79 -18.66
CA MET A 1 17.89 -7.11 -19.21
C MET A 1 17.20 -6.44 -18.04
N GLU A 2 17.44 -5.14 -17.90
CA GLU A 2 16.96 -4.32 -16.78
C GLU A 2 15.44 -4.20 -16.82
N SER A 3 14.78 -4.63 -15.75
CA SER A 3 13.35 -4.39 -15.58
C SER A 3 13.15 -2.91 -15.23
N ILE A 4 12.92 -2.07 -16.24
CA ILE A 4 12.43 -0.72 -16.07
C ILE A 4 10.99 -0.82 -15.53
N ASN A 5 10.87 -0.79 -14.21
CA ASN A 5 9.61 -0.53 -13.52
C ASN A 5 9.90 0.51 -12.44
N LEU A 6 10.36 1.68 -12.88
CA LEU A 6 10.37 2.88 -12.05
C LEU A 6 8.96 3.46 -12.07
N PHE A 7 8.14 2.92 -11.19
CA PHE A 7 6.98 3.63 -10.69
C PHE A 7 7.47 4.94 -10.05
N ASP A 8 7.11 6.06 -10.66
CA ASP A 8 7.41 7.41 -10.17
C ASP A 8 6.10 8.19 -10.09
N ALA A 9 5.57 8.37 -8.89
CA ALA A 9 4.31 9.06 -8.68
C ALA A 9 4.41 10.58 -8.97
N LYS A 10 5.62 11.13 -9.12
CA LYS A 10 5.83 12.50 -9.63
C LYS A 10 5.38 12.58 -11.10
N ASN A 11 5.73 11.57 -11.90
CA ASN A 11 5.26 11.45 -13.29
C ASN A 11 3.75 11.21 -13.38
N ILE A 12 3.09 10.66 -12.35
CA ILE A 12 1.63 10.49 -12.33
C ILE A 12 0.93 11.84 -12.11
N LEU A 13 1.43 12.66 -11.16
CA LEU A 13 0.85 13.98 -10.88
C LEU A 13 1.14 15.03 -11.94
N GLU A 14 2.29 14.97 -12.59
CA GLU A 14 2.68 15.90 -13.66
C GLU A 14 1.92 15.66 -14.98
N ARG A 15 1.11 14.61 -15.04
CA ARG A 15 0.33 14.22 -16.20
C ARG A 15 -1.17 14.36 -15.92
N PRO A 16 -1.99 14.71 -16.92
CA PRO A 16 -3.44 14.62 -16.79
C PRO A 16 -3.84 13.21 -16.35
N GLN A 17 -4.50 13.08 -15.21
CA GLN A 17 -4.90 11.76 -14.69
C GLN A 17 -6.25 11.36 -15.25
N LYS A 18 -6.31 10.19 -15.88
CA LYS A 18 -7.54 9.56 -16.38
C LYS A 18 -7.83 8.32 -15.54
N ILE A 19 -9.09 8.08 -15.26
CA ILE A 19 -9.55 6.87 -14.59
C ILE A 19 -9.80 5.78 -15.64
N ILE A 20 -9.27 4.60 -15.40
CA ILE A 20 -9.83 3.38 -15.99
C ILE A 20 -10.76 2.72 -14.98
N PHE A 21 -12.02 2.55 -15.38
CA PHE A 21 -12.97 1.68 -14.71
C PHE A 21 -12.51 0.23 -14.85
N ALA A 22 -12.11 -0.40 -13.74
CA ALA A 22 -11.80 -1.83 -13.73
C ALA A 22 -12.93 -2.62 -13.05
N GLU A 23 -14.10 -2.59 -13.68
CA GLU A 23 -15.16 -3.59 -13.47
C GLU A 23 -15.55 -3.75 -11.98
N CYS A 24 -15.69 -2.63 -11.28
CA CYS A 24 -16.10 -2.56 -9.87
C CYS A 24 -17.55 -2.04 -9.73
N SER A 25 -18.19 -2.26 -8.58
CA SER A 25 -19.53 -1.73 -8.33
C SER A 25 -19.55 -0.20 -8.36
N LEU A 26 -20.68 0.39 -8.73
CA LEU A 26 -20.85 1.85 -8.70
C LEU A 26 -20.56 2.42 -7.30
N GLU A 27 -21.06 1.76 -6.26
CA GLU A 27 -20.81 2.12 -4.87
C GLU A 27 -19.30 2.15 -4.54
N TYR A 28 -18.55 1.15 -5.02
CA TYR A 28 -17.10 1.08 -4.83
C TYR A 28 -16.40 2.24 -5.54
N LEU A 29 -16.76 2.50 -6.80
CA LEU A 29 -16.21 3.59 -7.58
C LEU A 29 -16.50 4.96 -6.93
N GLU A 30 -17.75 5.19 -6.52
CA GLU A 30 -18.17 6.44 -5.89
C GLU A 30 -17.42 6.70 -4.59
N LYS A 31 -17.31 5.68 -3.74
CA LYS A 31 -16.59 5.81 -2.48
C LYS A 31 -15.14 6.19 -2.74
N HIS A 32 -14.43 5.41 -3.55
CA HIS A 32 -13.02 5.68 -3.79
C HIS A 32 -12.77 7.00 -4.51
N TYR A 33 -13.59 7.35 -5.51
CA TYR A 33 -13.51 8.66 -6.15
C TYR A 33 -13.64 9.80 -5.13
N ASN A 34 -14.64 9.72 -4.23
CA ASN A 34 -14.82 10.74 -3.21
C ASN A 34 -13.62 10.80 -2.24
N ASP A 35 -13.04 9.65 -1.89
CA ASP A 35 -11.91 9.52 -0.96
C ASP A 35 -10.61 10.09 -1.55
N THR A 36 -10.42 10.06 -2.87
CA THR A 36 -9.15 10.41 -3.52
C THR A 36 -9.19 11.65 -4.40
N ARG A 37 -10.36 12.18 -4.78
CA ARG A 37 -10.50 13.35 -5.68
C ARG A 37 -9.88 14.65 -5.18
N GLN A 38 -9.54 14.74 -3.88
CA GLN A 38 -8.81 15.89 -3.32
C GLN A 38 -7.30 15.78 -3.56
N ILE A 39 -6.83 14.58 -3.90
CA ILE A 39 -5.42 14.22 -4.11
C ILE A 39 -5.15 14.01 -5.59
N LEU A 40 -6.11 13.44 -6.31
CA LEU A 40 -6.01 13.08 -7.72
C LEU A 40 -6.93 13.98 -8.56
N ASP A 41 -6.36 14.60 -9.57
CA ASP A 41 -7.06 15.45 -10.54
C ASP A 41 -7.63 14.61 -11.68
N TYR A 42 -8.74 13.96 -11.38
CA TYR A 42 -9.44 13.12 -12.33
C TYR A 42 -10.04 13.93 -13.47
N SER A 43 -9.59 13.67 -14.69
CA SER A 43 -9.99 14.42 -15.88
C SER A 43 -10.75 13.57 -16.92
N GLY A 44 -11.13 12.34 -16.56
CA GLY A 44 -11.99 11.48 -17.39
C GLY A 44 -12.05 10.06 -16.87
N ILE A 45 -13.02 9.28 -17.35
CA ILE A 45 -13.25 7.89 -16.94
C ILE A 45 -13.60 7.03 -18.14
N ILE A 46 -12.98 5.86 -18.26
CA ILE A 46 -13.34 4.88 -19.29
C ILE A 46 -14.33 3.91 -18.68
N PHE A 47 -15.54 3.74 -19.22
CA PHE A 47 -16.49 2.72 -18.77
C PHE A 47 -16.64 1.61 -19.82
N ARG A 48 -16.52 0.35 -19.41
CA ARG A 48 -16.91 -0.78 -20.27
C ARG A 48 -18.41 -1.05 -20.25
N ASN A 49 -19.08 -0.73 -19.14
CA ASN A 49 -20.53 -0.83 -19.01
C ASN A 49 -21.19 0.56 -19.15
N LYS A 50 -21.93 0.75 -20.25
CA LYS A 50 -22.64 2.01 -20.57
C LYS A 50 -23.73 2.38 -19.57
N GLU A 51 -24.32 1.42 -18.86
CA GLU A 51 -25.33 1.71 -17.84
C GLU A 51 -24.71 2.27 -16.56
N LEU A 52 -23.51 1.81 -16.20
CA LEU A 52 -22.75 2.35 -15.06
C LEU A 52 -22.18 3.73 -15.38
N ALA A 53 -21.77 3.97 -16.64
CA ALA A 53 -21.33 5.27 -17.11
C ALA A 53 -22.39 6.36 -16.89
N LYS A 54 -23.65 6.05 -17.19
CA LYS A 54 -24.78 6.97 -16.99
C LYS A 54 -25.04 7.29 -15.52
N GLN A 55 -24.70 6.39 -14.61
CA GLN A 55 -24.94 6.58 -13.17
C GLN A 55 -23.82 7.40 -12.52
N PHE A 56 -22.57 7.22 -12.96
CA PHE A 56 -21.42 7.99 -12.46
C PHE A 56 -21.19 9.28 -13.25
N ASN A 57 -22.09 10.27 -13.09
CA ASN A 57 -22.06 11.53 -13.85
C ASN A 57 -21.10 12.60 -13.27
N LYS A 58 -19.89 12.19 -12.84
CA LYS A 58 -18.91 13.10 -12.20
C LYS A 58 -17.68 13.41 -13.07
N LEU A 59 -17.45 12.63 -14.12
CA LEU A 59 -16.31 12.74 -15.02
C LEU A 59 -16.74 12.50 -16.47
N PRO A 60 -16.06 13.10 -17.46
CA PRO A 60 -16.34 12.82 -18.86
C PRO A 60 -15.95 11.37 -19.22
N GLU A 61 -16.82 10.69 -19.97
CA GLU A 61 -16.57 9.34 -20.48
C GLU A 61 -15.53 9.37 -21.61
N ILE A 62 -14.58 8.43 -21.57
CA ILE A 62 -13.53 8.21 -22.58
C ILE A 62 -13.72 6.80 -23.17
N LYS A 63 -13.49 6.63 -24.48
CA LYS A 63 -13.53 5.29 -25.08
C LYS A 63 -12.20 4.57 -24.88
N GLU A 64 -12.26 3.26 -24.69
CA GLU A 64 -11.05 2.43 -24.53
C GLU A 64 -10.14 2.52 -25.75
N ASP A 65 -10.70 2.57 -26.96
CA ASP A 65 -9.95 2.74 -28.21
C ASP A 65 -9.17 4.07 -28.27
N ASP A 66 -9.61 5.11 -27.54
CA ASP A 66 -8.93 6.40 -27.53
C ASP A 66 -7.59 6.33 -26.77
N LEU A 67 -7.43 5.34 -25.86
CA LEU A 67 -6.19 5.17 -25.08
C LEU A 67 -4.96 5.01 -25.97
N VAL A 68 -5.10 4.33 -27.11
CA VAL A 68 -3.98 4.06 -28.02
C VAL A 68 -3.42 5.33 -28.64
N HIS A 69 -4.21 6.41 -28.64
CA HIS A 69 -3.86 7.71 -29.21
C HIS A 69 -3.48 8.75 -28.16
N MET A 70 -3.56 8.43 -26.87
CA MET A 70 -3.18 9.34 -25.79
C MET A 70 -1.67 9.38 -25.62
N ASP A 71 -1.13 10.54 -25.29
CA ASP A 71 0.29 10.67 -24.96
C ASP A 71 0.44 11.41 -23.62
N ASN A 72 1.47 11.05 -22.86
CA ASN A 72 1.80 11.67 -21.57
C ASN A 72 0.64 11.70 -20.56
N VAL A 73 -0.13 10.61 -20.45
CA VAL A 73 -1.25 10.45 -19.50
C VAL A 73 -0.90 9.47 -18.39
N ALA A 74 -1.48 9.67 -17.21
CA ALA A 74 -1.50 8.70 -16.13
C ALA A 74 -2.89 8.07 -16.00
N VAL A 75 -2.94 6.75 -15.95
CA VAL A 75 -4.15 5.95 -15.88
C VAL A 75 -4.27 5.31 -14.50
N ILE A 76 -5.36 5.59 -13.82
CA ILE A 76 -5.62 5.10 -12.46
C ILE A 76 -6.79 4.09 -12.50
N MET A 77 -6.51 2.85 -12.13
CA MET A 77 -7.43 1.71 -12.21
C MET A 77 -8.05 1.35 -10.85
N PHE A 78 -9.36 1.31 -10.74
CA PHE A 78 -10.07 0.87 -9.53
C PHE A 78 -10.38 -0.63 -9.64
N ARG A 79 -9.81 -1.48 -8.77
CA ARG A 79 -10.12 -2.94 -8.77
C ARG A 79 -10.96 -3.32 -7.55
N ASP A 80 -12.02 -4.11 -7.75
CA ASP A 80 -12.70 -4.75 -6.63
C ASP A 80 -11.92 -6.00 -6.18
N LEU A 81 -11.62 -6.12 -4.88
CA LEU A 81 -10.95 -7.28 -4.29
C LEU A 81 -11.94 -8.35 -3.80
N GLY A 82 -13.26 -8.12 -3.98
CA GLY A 82 -14.34 -8.94 -3.43
C GLY A 82 -14.78 -10.14 -4.29
N SER A 83 -14.55 -10.14 -5.61
CA SER A 83 -15.06 -11.18 -6.51
C SER A 83 -13.92 -11.86 -7.29
N GLY A 84 -13.34 -12.86 -6.65
CA GLY A 84 -12.16 -13.57 -7.15
C GLY A 84 -12.35 -14.44 -8.39
N ASN A 85 -13.24 -14.18 -9.37
CA ASN A 85 -13.29 -15.03 -10.56
C ASN A 85 -13.97 -14.52 -11.85
N ASN A 86 -14.20 -13.21 -12.07
CA ASN A 86 -14.80 -12.78 -13.36
C ASN A 86 -14.39 -11.39 -13.88
N SER A 87 -13.20 -10.89 -13.54
CA SER A 87 -12.69 -9.65 -14.15
C SER A 87 -11.79 -9.97 -15.34
N LEU A 88 -12.13 -9.44 -16.52
CA LEU A 88 -11.23 -9.46 -17.68
C LEU A 88 -10.07 -8.52 -17.35
N HIS A 89 -8.96 -9.11 -16.87
CA HIS A 89 -7.80 -8.38 -16.39
C HIS A 89 -7.14 -7.55 -17.49
N ILE A 90 -7.47 -6.25 -17.60
CA ILE A 90 -6.54 -5.33 -18.26
C ILE A 90 -5.32 -5.22 -17.35
N ARG A 91 -4.22 -5.85 -17.76
CA ARG A 91 -2.96 -5.76 -17.02
C ARG A 91 -2.27 -4.44 -17.36
N SER A 92 -1.58 -3.84 -16.40
CA SER A 92 -0.75 -2.64 -16.63
C SER A 92 0.35 -2.88 -17.68
N SER A 93 0.72 -4.14 -17.95
CA SER A 93 1.60 -4.51 -19.06
C SER A 93 0.92 -4.37 -20.42
N GLN A 94 -0.35 -4.78 -20.54
CA GLN A 94 -1.09 -4.72 -21.81
C GLN A 94 -1.33 -3.26 -22.24
N ILE A 95 -1.65 -2.37 -21.31
CA ILE A 95 -1.81 -0.93 -21.62
C ILE A 95 -0.47 -0.35 -22.10
N ARG A 96 0.65 -0.72 -21.47
CA ARG A 96 2.00 -0.27 -21.86
C ARG A 96 2.47 -0.85 -23.19
N GLU A 97 2.06 -2.08 -23.53
CA GLU A 97 2.31 -2.69 -24.83
C GLU A 97 1.53 -1.97 -25.95
N ILE A 98 0.31 -1.53 -25.66
CA ILE A 98 -0.52 -0.74 -26.58
C ILE A 98 0.07 0.65 -26.80
N ASN A 99 0.52 1.32 -25.73
CA ASN A 99 1.12 2.64 -25.80
C ASN A 99 2.14 2.86 -24.67
N GLY A 100 3.42 2.84 -25.03
CA GLY A 100 4.55 2.87 -24.11
C GLY A 100 4.71 4.17 -23.32
N SER A 101 3.96 5.23 -23.64
CA SER A 101 4.00 6.50 -22.90
C SER A 101 2.97 6.60 -21.77
N ILE A 102 2.08 5.62 -21.60
CA ILE A 102 1.05 5.63 -20.56
C ILE A 102 1.57 5.02 -19.25
N LEU A 103 1.41 5.74 -18.15
CA LEU A 103 1.65 5.22 -16.79
C LEU A 103 0.37 4.65 -16.21
N VAL A 104 0.46 3.52 -15.49
CA VAL A 104 -0.72 2.83 -14.92
C VAL A 104 -0.53 2.54 -13.43
N ASP A 105 -1.52 2.88 -12.61
CA ASP A 105 -1.56 2.58 -11.17
C ASP A 105 -2.95 2.04 -10.74
N HIS A 106 -3.05 1.45 -9.53
CA HIS A 106 -4.26 0.88 -8.98
C HIS A 106 -4.73 1.55 -7.69
N VAL A 107 -6.00 1.95 -7.62
CA VAL A 107 -6.61 2.52 -6.40
C VAL A 107 -6.80 1.49 -5.29
N THR A 108 -6.66 0.19 -5.57
CA THR A 108 -6.59 -0.83 -4.50
C THR A 108 -5.42 -0.63 -3.55
N ASN A 109 -4.38 0.10 -4.01
CA ASN A 109 -3.27 0.60 -3.20
C ASN A 109 -3.70 1.63 -2.14
N TYR A 110 -5.00 1.87 -1.95
CA TYR A 110 -5.52 2.71 -0.88
C TYR A 110 -6.48 1.96 0.07
N ARG A 111 -6.85 0.70 -0.23
CA ARG A 111 -7.89 -0.03 0.52
C ARG A 111 -7.34 -1.15 1.41
N ARG A 112 -6.49 -2.02 0.85
CA ARG A 112 -5.84 -3.08 1.62
C ARG A 112 -4.36 -2.83 1.77
N TRP A 113 -3.67 -2.48 0.69
CA TRP A 113 -2.24 -2.22 0.73
C TRP A 113 -1.98 -0.77 0.36
N MET A 114 -0.85 -0.19 0.73
CA MET A 114 -0.47 1.18 0.35
C MET A 114 1.03 1.30 0.15
N SER A 115 1.46 1.82 -1.00
CA SER A 115 2.88 2.05 -1.23
C SER A 115 3.29 3.46 -0.82
N LEU A 116 4.29 3.58 0.05
CA LEU A 116 4.82 4.88 0.47
C LEU A 116 5.61 5.58 -0.65
N ARG A 117 6.01 4.85 -1.70
CA ARG A 117 6.61 5.48 -2.89
C ARG A 117 5.63 6.43 -3.57
N ILE A 118 4.34 6.09 -3.56
CA ILE A 118 3.28 6.93 -4.12
C ILE A 118 3.20 8.20 -3.28
N LEU A 119 2.86 8.06 -1.99
CA LEU A 119 2.68 9.18 -1.07
C LEU A 119 3.87 10.15 -1.10
N ARG A 120 5.10 9.63 -1.07
CA ARG A 120 6.31 10.43 -1.17
C ARG A 120 6.37 11.27 -2.45
N ALA A 121 6.12 10.65 -3.61
CA ALA A 121 6.22 11.39 -4.87
C ALA A 121 5.05 12.37 -5.06
N LEU A 122 3.94 12.17 -4.34
CA LEU A 122 2.87 13.15 -4.21
C LEU A 122 3.21 14.28 -3.22
N GLY A 123 4.34 14.22 -2.52
CA GLY A 123 4.75 15.21 -1.53
C GLY A 123 4.11 15.04 -0.15
N TYR A 124 3.44 13.92 0.11
CA TYR A 124 2.91 13.60 1.43
C TYR A 124 3.95 12.85 2.24
N TYR A 125 4.20 13.32 3.47
CA TYR A 125 5.12 12.75 4.44
C TYR A 125 4.41 12.40 5.75
N ASP A 126 3.25 13.01 5.95
CA ASP A 126 2.22 12.66 6.91
C ASP A 126 0.96 12.26 6.13
N TYR A 127 0.50 11.05 6.37
CA TYR A 127 -0.70 10.54 5.74
C TYR A 127 -1.62 9.92 6.78
N LYS A 128 -2.89 10.27 6.72
CA LYS A 128 -3.93 9.65 7.53
C LYS A 128 -5.00 9.10 6.59
N ASP A 129 -5.28 7.81 6.67
CA ASP A 129 -6.39 7.23 5.91
C ASP A 129 -7.75 7.54 6.55
N PHE A 130 -8.81 7.20 5.83
CA PHE A 130 -10.20 7.41 6.26
C PHE A 130 -10.60 6.55 7.47
N THR A 131 -9.84 5.51 7.81
CA THR A 131 -10.04 4.71 9.04
C THR A 131 -9.17 5.19 10.19
N GLY A 132 -8.47 6.31 10.04
CA GLY A 132 -7.69 6.94 11.10
C GLY A 132 -6.29 6.36 11.29
N ASN A 133 -5.81 5.47 10.41
CA ASN A 133 -4.43 5.01 10.48
C ASN A 133 -3.49 6.11 9.97
N GLU A 134 -2.46 6.39 10.76
CA GLU A 134 -1.49 7.44 10.52
C GLU A 134 -0.15 6.84 10.10
N ILE A 135 0.45 7.42 9.07
CA ILE A 135 1.76 7.06 8.56
C ILE A 135 2.56 8.35 8.48
N ILE A 136 3.62 8.42 9.27
CA ILE A 136 4.55 9.54 9.31
C ILE A 136 5.89 9.00 8.87
N PHE A 137 6.48 9.63 7.86
CA PHE A 137 7.79 9.25 7.35
C PHE A 137 8.58 10.45 6.87
N ASP A 138 9.89 10.45 7.13
CA ASP A 138 10.78 11.51 6.63
C ASP A 138 11.23 11.20 5.19
N ARG A 139 12.43 10.64 5.01
CA ARG A 139 12.99 10.33 3.69
C ARG A 139 13.45 8.90 3.60
N PHE A 140 13.07 8.27 2.49
CA PHE A 140 13.56 6.95 2.12
C PHE A 140 14.75 7.07 1.18
N SER A 141 15.89 6.50 1.56
CA SER A 141 16.97 6.16 0.64
C SER A 141 16.67 4.79 0.00
N GLY A 142 17.22 4.54 -1.20
CA GLY A 142 17.07 3.26 -1.88
C GLY A 142 15.94 3.16 -2.91
N ASN A 143 16.09 2.15 -3.77
CA ASN A 143 15.19 1.84 -4.88
C ASN A 143 14.13 0.79 -4.51
N GLY A 144 14.02 0.41 -3.24
CA GLY A 144 13.10 -0.57 -2.70
C GLY A 144 11.74 0.01 -2.32
N SER A 145 10.72 -0.84 -2.20
CA SER A 145 9.33 -0.42 -1.98
C SER A 145 8.90 -0.66 -0.56
N ILE A 146 8.32 0.35 0.08
CA ILE A 146 7.59 0.14 1.34
C ILE A 146 6.11 -0.02 1.00
N GLN A 147 5.51 -1.06 1.55
CA GLN A 147 4.10 -1.38 1.43
C GLN A 147 3.51 -1.50 2.83
N ILE A 148 2.34 -0.90 3.05
CA ILE A 148 1.57 -1.05 4.28
C ILE A 148 0.39 -1.95 3.95
N SER A 149 0.29 -3.11 4.60
CA SER A 149 -0.73 -4.11 4.30
C SER A 149 -1.72 -4.24 5.45
N LYS A 150 -3.03 -4.13 5.19
CA LYS A 150 -4.10 -4.32 6.17
C LYS A 150 -4.73 -5.70 5.98
N SER A 151 -4.88 -6.45 7.06
CA SER A 151 -5.58 -7.74 7.01
C SER A 151 -7.09 -7.57 6.75
N ARG A 152 -7.66 -6.42 7.12
CA ARG A 152 -9.06 -6.04 6.87
C ARG A 152 -9.18 -4.55 6.53
N ILE A 153 -10.25 -4.18 5.85
CA ILE A 153 -10.50 -2.81 5.39
C ILE A 153 -10.87 -1.84 6.53
N ASP A 154 -11.49 -2.37 7.58
CA ASP A 154 -12.02 -1.66 8.75
C ASP A 154 -11.00 -1.49 9.87
N ILE A 155 -9.72 -1.75 9.58
CA ILE A 155 -8.65 -1.57 10.56
C ILE A 155 -8.44 -0.07 10.82
N THR A 156 -8.46 0.32 12.09
CA THR A 156 -8.42 1.73 12.52
C THR A 156 -7.25 2.06 13.44
N ASP A 157 -6.93 3.35 13.51
CA ASP A 157 -6.13 3.97 14.57
C ASP A 157 -4.71 3.42 14.75
N ASN A 158 -4.14 2.74 13.76
CA ASN A 158 -2.72 2.35 13.80
C ASN A 158 -1.83 3.55 13.49
N ARG A 159 -0.62 3.55 14.03
CA ARG A 159 0.38 4.59 13.78
C ARG A 159 1.71 4.00 13.37
N LEU A 160 2.22 4.45 12.23
CA LEU A 160 3.52 4.09 11.69
C LEU A 160 4.41 5.33 11.69
N GLN A 161 5.57 5.26 12.36
CA GLN A 161 6.55 6.33 12.41
C GLN A 161 7.88 5.79 11.88
N LEU A 162 8.25 6.22 10.68
CA LEU A 162 9.46 5.77 10.00
C LEU A 162 10.43 6.95 9.87
N GLY A 163 11.58 6.86 10.53
CA GLY A 163 12.65 7.84 10.36
C GLY A 163 13.25 7.81 8.96
N TYR A 164 14.45 8.40 8.81
CA TYR A 164 15.23 8.23 7.60
C TYR A 164 15.65 6.75 7.43
N ILE A 165 15.05 6.01 6.51
CA ILE A 165 15.36 4.58 6.31
C ILE A 165 15.78 4.29 4.87
N ASP A 166 16.63 3.30 4.68
CA ASP A 166 16.96 2.77 3.35
C ASP A 166 16.22 1.46 3.11
N VAL A 167 15.54 1.32 1.98
CA VAL A 167 14.95 0.03 1.58
C VAL A 167 15.51 -0.36 0.23
N MET A 168 16.18 -1.51 0.16
CA MET A 168 16.83 -1.97 -1.07
C MET A 168 15.88 -2.75 -1.99
N ARG A 169 15.07 -3.66 -1.45
CA ARG A 169 14.07 -4.44 -2.23
C ARG A 169 12.65 -4.11 -1.81
N SER A 170 12.22 -4.60 -0.65
CA SER A 170 10.82 -4.45 -0.23
C SER A 170 10.64 -4.60 1.28
N LEU A 171 9.98 -3.64 1.89
CA LEU A 171 9.52 -3.72 3.28
C LEU A 171 8.00 -3.76 3.30
N ASP A 172 7.42 -4.83 3.82
CA ASP A 172 5.99 -4.90 4.10
C ASP A 172 5.73 -4.64 5.58
N ILE A 173 4.79 -3.75 5.89
CA ILE A 173 4.34 -3.48 7.25
C ILE A 173 2.88 -3.89 7.34
N GLY A 174 2.65 -5.03 7.98
CA GLY A 174 1.34 -5.65 8.15
C GLY A 174 0.60 -5.15 9.39
N LEU A 175 -0.55 -4.52 9.18
CA LEU A 175 -1.53 -4.13 10.17
C LEU A 175 -2.59 -5.24 10.30
N TYR A 176 -2.58 -5.95 11.43
CA TYR A 176 -3.48 -7.08 11.70
C TYR A 176 -4.56 -6.77 12.75
N GLY A 177 -4.66 -5.52 13.20
CA GLY A 177 -5.60 -5.08 14.23
C GLY A 177 -5.60 -3.56 14.38
N ASN A 178 -6.23 -3.04 15.43
CA ASN A 178 -6.44 -1.59 15.61
C ASN A 178 -5.50 -1.01 16.67
N GLY A 179 -5.09 0.25 16.54
CA GLY A 179 -4.28 0.89 17.59
C GLY A 179 -2.84 0.35 17.71
N GLY A 180 -2.34 -0.36 16.71
CA GLY A 180 -0.96 -0.83 16.65
C GLY A 180 0.02 0.30 16.37
N LEU A 181 1.24 0.19 16.89
CA LEU A 181 2.30 1.17 16.74
C LEU A 181 3.57 0.51 16.18
N VAL A 182 4.11 1.07 15.09
CA VAL A 182 5.44 0.71 14.57
C VAL A 182 6.31 1.96 14.55
N GLU A 183 7.46 1.88 15.19
CA GLU A 183 8.46 2.95 15.23
C GLU A 183 9.78 2.40 14.69
N VAL A 184 10.38 3.11 13.72
CA VAL A 184 11.69 2.78 13.16
C VAL A 184 12.59 3.99 13.22
N GLY A 185 13.71 3.85 13.93
CA GLY A 185 14.73 4.89 14.07
C GLY A 185 15.48 5.18 12.77
N GLU A 186 16.19 6.29 12.77
CA GLU A 186 16.91 6.82 11.60
C GLU A 186 18.11 5.96 11.21
N TYR A 187 18.51 6.08 9.94
CA TYR A 187 19.64 5.40 9.32
C TYR A 187 19.56 3.87 9.43
N THR A 188 18.36 3.33 9.58
CA THR A 188 18.11 1.90 9.56
C THR A 188 17.89 1.43 8.13
N THR A 189 18.54 0.32 7.76
CA THR A 189 18.49 -0.23 6.42
C THR A 189 17.75 -1.57 6.38
N PHE A 190 16.95 -1.77 5.35
CA PHE A 190 16.20 -3.00 5.11
C PHE A 190 16.49 -3.52 3.71
N VAL A 191 16.97 -4.76 3.61
CA VAL A 191 17.07 -5.41 2.31
C VAL A 191 15.70 -5.87 1.85
N GLY A 192 15.06 -6.75 2.61
CA GLY A 192 13.66 -7.10 2.36
C GLY A 192 13.07 -7.99 3.44
N GLY A 193 11.80 -7.78 3.78
CA GLY A 193 11.13 -8.55 4.83
C GLY A 193 9.85 -7.88 5.31
N SER A 194 9.34 -8.36 6.45
CA SER A 194 8.03 -7.93 6.97
C SER A 194 8.08 -7.56 8.45
N ILE A 195 7.30 -6.54 8.82
CA ILE A 195 7.01 -6.14 10.19
C ILE A 195 5.51 -6.27 10.41
N HIS A 196 5.08 -7.07 11.37
CA HIS A 196 3.66 -7.28 11.67
C HIS A 196 3.32 -6.75 13.06
N VAL A 197 2.21 -6.00 13.14
CA VAL A 197 1.64 -5.49 14.39
C VAL A 197 0.14 -5.79 14.43
N THR A 198 -0.39 -6.11 15.62
CA THR A 198 -1.83 -6.29 15.83
C THR A 198 -2.37 -5.31 16.87
N THR A 199 -3.62 -5.52 17.29
CA THR A 199 -4.36 -4.64 18.18
C THR A 199 -3.57 -4.25 19.42
N ASN A 200 -3.39 -2.94 19.62
CA ASN A 200 -2.65 -2.32 20.73
C ASN A 200 -1.20 -2.84 20.91
N GLY A 201 -0.63 -3.48 19.89
CA GLY A 201 0.74 -3.97 19.90
C GLY A 201 1.75 -2.90 19.50
N LYS A 202 2.99 -3.06 19.93
CA LYS A 202 4.10 -2.18 19.56
C LYS A 202 5.30 -2.93 18.98
N VAL A 203 5.84 -2.45 17.86
CA VAL A 203 7.17 -2.79 17.35
C VAL A 203 8.03 -1.54 17.38
N SER A 204 9.17 -1.59 18.07
CA SER A 204 10.13 -0.49 18.13
C SER A 204 11.48 -0.98 17.59
N ILE A 205 12.02 -0.31 16.59
CA ILE A 205 13.33 -0.58 16.01
C ILE A 205 14.18 0.66 16.20
N GLY A 206 15.35 0.51 16.81
CA GLY A 206 16.30 1.60 17.02
C GLY A 206 16.91 2.15 15.73
N SER A 207 17.80 3.12 15.90
CA SER A 207 18.54 3.75 14.81
C SER A 207 19.77 2.93 14.41
N TYR A 208 20.27 3.14 13.20
CA TYR A 208 21.49 2.50 12.66
C TYR A 208 21.44 0.97 12.61
N CYS A 209 20.24 0.38 12.47
CA CYS A 209 20.09 -1.06 12.34
C CYS A 209 20.26 -1.52 10.89
N MET A 210 20.54 -2.81 10.71
CA MET A 210 20.57 -3.44 9.39
C MET A 210 19.73 -4.72 9.41
N PHE A 211 18.76 -4.81 8.51
CA PHE A 211 17.93 -6.01 8.33
C PHE A 211 18.25 -6.64 6.98
N SER A 212 18.71 -7.90 6.99
CA SER A 212 19.05 -8.63 5.78
C SER A 212 17.78 -9.14 5.05
N HIS A 213 17.94 -10.14 4.18
CA HIS A 213 16.84 -10.64 3.36
C HIS A 213 15.90 -11.54 4.16
N ASP A 214 14.61 -11.45 3.82
CA ASP A 214 13.53 -12.32 4.26
C ASP A 214 13.40 -12.40 5.80
N PHE A 215 13.65 -11.28 6.48
CA PHE A 215 13.39 -11.18 7.91
C PHE A 215 11.88 -11.10 8.20
N LEU A 216 11.49 -11.50 9.39
CA LEU A 216 10.14 -11.28 9.93
C LEU A 216 10.23 -10.78 11.35
N VAL A 217 9.71 -9.58 11.62
CA VAL A 217 9.39 -9.10 12.96
C VAL A 217 7.89 -9.26 13.15
N SER A 218 7.44 -10.15 14.02
CA SER A 218 6.02 -10.40 14.26
C SER A 218 5.68 -10.22 15.73
N GLN A 219 5.11 -9.07 16.06
CA GLN A 219 4.53 -8.78 17.37
C GLN A 219 3.37 -9.74 17.73
N PRO A 220 2.48 -10.15 16.78
CA PRO A 220 1.51 -11.20 17.02
C PRO A 220 1.96 -12.59 16.53
N ASP A 221 1.40 -13.63 17.14
CA ASP A 221 1.44 -15.02 16.65
C ASP A 221 0.44 -15.30 15.51
N GLN A 222 -0.32 -14.29 15.09
CA GLN A 222 -1.42 -14.33 14.11
C GLN A 222 -2.66 -15.11 14.57
N HIS A 223 -2.48 -16.32 15.12
CA HIS A 223 -3.58 -17.18 15.56
C HIS A 223 -3.61 -17.35 17.08
N SER A 224 -4.82 -17.48 17.62
CA SER A 224 -5.02 -17.63 19.07
C SER A 224 -4.80 -19.08 19.51
N ILE A 225 -4.03 -19.25 20.58
CA ILE A 225 -3.84 -20.49 21.34
C ILE A 225 -4.63 -20.35 22.63
N PHE A 226 -5.44 -21.35 22.95
CA PHE A 226 -6.29 -21.37 24.14
C PHE A 226 -5.88 -22.49 25.08
N ASP A 227 -5.91 -22.21 26.37
CA ASP A 227 -5.76 -23.21 27.42
C ASP A 227 -7.03 -24.09 27.47
N LEU A 228 -6.86 -25.41 27.42
CA LEU A 228 -8.00 -26.34 27.35
C LEU A 228 -8.81 -26.42 28.66
N LYS A 229 -8.24 -26.04 29.81
CA LYS A 229 -8.92 -26.13 31.11
C LYS A 229 -9.70 -24.86 31.43
N THR A 230 -9.12 -23.71 31.11
CA THR A 230 -9.65 -22.39 31.47
C THR A 230 -10.35 -21.70 30.30
N HIS A 231 -10.16 -22.20 29.08
CA HIS A 231 -10.60 -21.58 27.82
C HIS A 231 -10.08 -20.15 27.60
N LYS A 232 -9.04 -19.75 28.36
CA LYS A 232 -8.41 -18.44 28.21
C LYS A 232 -7.37 -18.48 27.09
N ARG A 233 -7.25 -17.38 26.34
CA ARG A 233 -6.19 -17.21 25.36
C ARG A 233 -4.84 -17.10 26.07
N LEU A 234 -3.85 -17.86 25.61
CA LEU A 234 -2.50 -17.93 26.16
C LEU A 234 -1.52 -16.98 25.46
N ASN A 235 -1.68 -16.78 24.16
CA ASN A 235 -0.72 -16.03 23.34
C ASN A 235 -1.27 -14.66 22.92
N THR A 236 -1.38 -13.76 23.88
CA THR A 236 -1.55 -12.34 23.55
C THR A 236 -0.25 -11.83 22.94
N GLY A 237 -0.37 -11.00 21.90
CA GLY A 237 0.80 -10.42 21.25
C GLY A 237 1.60 -9.59 22.26
N LYS A 238 2.92 -9.77 22.27
CA LYS A 238 3.84 -9.03 23.13
C LYS A 238 4.63 -8.03 22.28
N ASN A 239 5.00 -6.89 22.86
CA ASN A 239 5.75 -5.87 22.13
C ASN A 239 7.13 -6.41 21.72
N VAL A 240 7.66 -5.89 20.60
CA VAL A 240 9.03 -6.17 20.16
C VAL A 240 9.84 -4.88 20.27
N ALA A 241 11.02 -4.97 20.87
CA ALA A 241 11.96 -3.86 20.98
C ALA A 241 13.35 -4.30 20.50
N ILE A 242 13.81 -3.71 19.40
CA ILE A 242 15.16 -3.89 18.84
C ILE A 242 15.91 -2.59 19.14
N GLY A 243 17.06 -2.70 19.80
CA GLY A 243 17.89 -1.56 20.18
C GLY A 243 18.53 -0.85 18.97
N ASN A 244 19.41 0.11 19.26
CA ASN A 244 20.20 0.78 18.24
C ASN A 244 21.34 -0.12 17.76
N HIS A 245 21.77 0.07 16.50
CA HIS A 245 22.96 -0.59 15.94
C HIS A 245 22.91 -2.13 15.96
N VAL A 246 21.73 -2.69 15.71
CA VAL A 246 21.51 -4.14 15.65
C VAL A 246 21.53 -4.62 14.21
N TRP A 247 22.23 -5.74 13.96
CA TRP A 247 22.15 -6.46 12.69
C TRP A 247 21.25 -7.69 12.82
N ILE A 248 20.16 -7.71 12.05
CA ILE A 248 19.28 -8.85 11.89
C ILE A 248 19.66 -9.63 10.64
N GLY A 249 20.10 -10.88 10.87
CA GLY A 249 20.56 -11.80 9.83
C GLY A 249 19.46 -12.23 8.85
N ARG A 250 19.89 -12.86 7.76
CA ARG A 250 18.99 -13.39 6.73
C ARG A 250 18.06 -14.45 7.34
N TYR A 251 16.78 -14.45 6.96
CA TYR A 251 15.76 -15.39 7.45
C TYR A 251 15.47 -15.35 8.95
N ALA A 252 15.95 -14.33 9.68
CA ALA A 252 15.66 -14.21 11.11
C ALA A 252 14.16 -13.94 11.35
N LYS A 253 13.60 -14.61 12.35
CA LYS A 253 12.22 -14.42 12.80
C LYS A 253 12.23 -14.00 14.26
N LEU A 254 11.65 -12.83 14.53
CA LEU A 254 11.57 -12.22 15.85
C LEU A 254 10.10 -12.19 16.26
N GLY A 255 9.71 -13.04 17.21
CA GLY A 255 8.37 -13.07 17.78
C GLY A 255 8.19 -12.02 18.88
N GLY A 256 6.96 -11.80 19.32
CA GLY A 256 6.66 -10.88 20.42
C GLY A 256 7.26 -11.32 21.76
N GLY A 257 7.82 -10.37 22.50
CA GLY A 257 8.40 -10.54 23.84
C GLY A 257 9.91 -10.71 23.82
#